data_AF-A0A1F4S1R8-F1
#
_entry.id   AF-A0A1F4S1R8-F1
#
_cell.length_a   1.000
_cell.length_b   1.000
_cell.length_c   1.000
_cell.angle_alpha   90.00
_cell.angle_beta   90.00
_cell.angle_gamma   90.00
#
_symmetry.space_group_name_H-M   'P 1'
#
loop_
_entity.id
_entity.type
_entity.pdbx_description
1 polymer ?
#
loop_
_entity_poly.entity_id
_entity_poly.type
_entity_poly.pdbx_seq_one_letter_code
_entity_poly.pdbx_strand_id
1 'polypeptide(L)'
;MKAILIFTVIAFATIGTMSGCSSISGGTTGTIADYYPHQDGYSWTYGQSSTISFDVTGLPIPPIGDIVATGTIVDTFNGTQTISTGEAQILREETTAGGVTATIETLVIASDDGVRTYGTPSIPTTTSTYLYAFPLQTGKTWTIIGSLEGTVVGEESVTVTGGTFQCFKLSLRSPTFDTLYSNYTYYVWLGKNAGVVKTALSGTYTTSYSGYSLITTVSLVSQLISKTF
;
A
#
# COMPACT_ATOMS: atom_id res chain seq x y z
N MET A 1 11.97 -4.19 28.06
CA MET A 1 10.66 -4.43 27.41
C MET A 1 10.20 -3.19 26.64
N LYS A 2 10.99 -2.67 25.70
CA LYS A 2 10.78 -1.36 25.04
C LYS A 2 11.00 -1.37 23.51
N ALA A 3 11.17 -2.53 22.89
CA ALA A 3 11.49 -2.63 21.45
C ALA A 3 10.60 -3.61 20.66
N ILE A 4 9.62 -4.26 21.33
CA ILE A 4 8.89 -5.39 20.77
C ILE A 4 7.55 -4.98 20.14
N LEU A 5 7.02 -3.79 20.42
CA LEU A 5 5.70 -3.36 19.93
C LEU A 5 5.72 -2.60 18.59
N ILE A 6 6.90 -2.21 18.10
CA ILE A 6 7.04 -1.34 16.91
C ILE A 6 7.20 -2.16 15.61
N PHE A 7 7.34 -3.49 15.69
CA PHE A 7 7.55 -4.37 14.54
C PHE A 7 6.28 -5.03 13.98
N THR A 8 5.10 -4.75 14.51
CA THR A 8 3.86 -5.47 14.17
C THR A 8 3.01 -4.79 13.09
N VAL A 9 3.62 -4.47 11.95
CA VAL A 9 2.89 -4.28 10.68
C VAL A 9 3.64 -4.99 9.55
N ILE A 10 4.09 -6.22 9.82
CA ILE A 10 4.51 -7.18 8.80
C ILE A 10 3.47 -8.30 8.78
N ALA A 11 3.14 -8.72 7.55
CA ALA A 11 2.39 -9.91 7.17
C ALA A 11 0.90 -9.70 6.90
N PHE A 12 0.52 -9.55 5.63
CA PHE A 12 -0.75 -10.10 5.15
C PHE A 12 -0.56 -10.80 3.81
N ALA A 13 -0.63 -12.14 3.86
CA ALA A 13 -0.71 -13.06 2.74
C ALA A 13 -1.82 -14.10 3.00
N THR A 14 -2.56 -14.44 1.93
CA THR A 14 -3.49 -15.59 1.67
C THR A 14 -4.90 -15.59 2.33
N ILE A 15 -6.07 -15.96 1.75
CA ILE A 15 -6.63 -16.52 0.46
C ILE A 15 -8.20 -16.39 0.49
N GLY A 16 -8.87 -16.35 -0.70
CA GLY A 16 -10.27 -16.81 -1.00
C GLY A 16 -11.46 -15.91 -0.59
N THR A 17 -12.56 -15.67 -1.32
CA THR A 17 -13.30 -16.30 -2.45
C THR A 17 -14.08 -15.24 -3.28
N MET A 18 -14.49 -15.59 -4.51
CA MET A 18 -15.10 -14.73 -5.54
C MET A 18 -16.55 -14.25 -5.27
N SER A 19 -16.91 -13.05 -5.73
CA SER A 19 -17.97 -12.76 -6.75
C SER A 19 -18.49 -11.31 -6.67
N GLY A 20 -18.73 -10.69 -7.83
CA GLY A 20 -19.42 -9.40 -7.92
C GLY A 20 -19.12 -8.63 -9.21
N CYS A 21 -19.73 -9.04 -10.33
CA CYS A 21 -19.76 -8.23 -11.55
C CYS A 21 -20.53 -6.92 -11.25
N SER A 22 -19.85 -5.78 -11.28
CA SER A 22 -20.52 -4.49 -11.43
C SER A 22 -19.98 -3.80 -12.70
N SER A 23 -20.90 -3.51 -13.60
CA SER A 23 -20.64 -2.73 -14.81
C SER A 23 -20.54 -1.26 -14.42
N ILE A 24 -19.35 -0.65 -14.55
CA ILE A 24 -19.23 0.81 -14.47
C ILE A 24 -19.33 1.44 -15.85
N SER A 25 -20.22 2.44 -15.94
CA SER A 25 -20.36 3.35 -17.06
C SER A 25 -19.38 4.54 -16.96
N GLY A 26 -18.63 4.79 -18.02
CA GLY A 26 -18.18 6.13 -18.44
C GLY A 26 -17.16 6.85 -17.55
N GLY A 27 -15.92 6.39 -17.53
CA GLY A 27 -14.75 7.13 -17.02
C GLY A 27 -13.56 6.98 -17.96
N THR A 28 -12.52 7.81 -17.81
CA THR A 28 -11.26 7.61 -18.54
C THR A 28 -10.67 6.25 -18.14
N THR A 29 -10.16 5.51 -19.11
CA THR A 29 -9.61 4.17 -18.89
C THR A 29 -8.10 4.28 -18.76
N GLY A 30 -7.54 3.95 -17.59
CA GLY A 30 -6.09 3.92 -17.38
C GLY A 30 -5.48 2.60 -17.82
N THR A 31 -4.44 2.64 -18.66
CA THR A 31 -3.70 1.44 -19.08
C THR A 31 -2.48 1.18 -18.20
N ILE A 32 -1.94 -0.04 -18.25
CA ILE A 32 -0.75 -0.41 -17.48
C ILE A 32 0.46 0.43 -17.88
N ALA A 33 0.68 0.59 -19.18
CA ALA A 33 1.80 1.37 -19.69
C ALA A 33 1.76 2.83 -19.18
N ASP A 34 0.55 3.38 -19.02
CA ASP A 34 0.35 4.74 -18.50
C ASP A 34 0.53 4.85 -16.98
N TYR A 35 0.10 3.86 -16.19
CA TYR A 35 -0.04 4.02 -14.72
C TYR A 35 0.85 3.10 -13.89
N TYR A 36 1.62 2.23 -14.53
CA TYR A 36 2.62 1.38 -13.89
C TYR A 36 3.84 1.24 -14.81
N PRO A 37 4.67 2.30 -14.99
CA PRO A 37 5.89 2.19 -15.76
C PRO A 37 6.87 1.24 -15.05
N HIS A 38 7.26 0.15 -15.69
CA HIS A 38 8.08 -0.91 -15.08
C HIS A 38 9.13 -1.42 -16.07
N GLN A 39 10.36 -0.91 -15.98
CA GLN A 39 11.51 -1.41 -16.72
C GLN A 39 12.66 -1.62 -15.76
N ASP A 40 13.62 -2.45 -16.16
CA ASP A 40 14.84 -2.64 -15.38
C ASP A 40 15.55 -1.30 -15.12
N GLY A 41 15.98 -1.09 -13.88
CA GLY A 41 16.59 0.16 -13.41
C GLY A 41 15.63 1.29 -13.07
N TYR A 42 14.33 1.16 -13.37
CA TYR A 42 13.35 2.16 -12.96
C TYR A 42 13.23 2.18 -11.43
N SER A 43 13.18 3.39 -10.85
CA SER A 43 13.15 3.57 -9.40
C SER A 43 12.27 4.73 -8.95
N TRP A 44 11.78 4.61 -7.72
CA TRP A 44 10.98 5.61 -7.02
C TRP A 44 11.52 5.80 -5.61
N THR A 45 11.55 7.05 -5.15
CA THR A 45 11.91 7.39 -3.78
C THR A 45 10.74 8.09 -3.12
N TYR A 46 10.33 7.61 -1.96
CA TYR A 46 9.22 8.14 -1.18
C TYR A 46 9.69 8.62 0.19
N GLY A 47 9.15 9.76 0.62
CA GLY A 47 9.20 10.18 2.01
C GLY A 47 8.01 9.57 2.75
N GLN A 48 8.28 8.90 3.86
CA GLN A 48 7.26 8.34 4.73
C GLN A 48 7.19 9.09 6.05
N SER A 49 5.98 9.36 6.51
CA SER A 49 5.69 9.82 7.87
C SER A 49 4.62 8.94 8.49
N SER A 50 4.82 8.51 9.73
CA SER A 50 3.82 7.84 10.54
C SER A 50 3.60 8.58 11.85
N THR A 51 2.35 8.64 12.26
CA THR A 51 1.92 9.25 13.51
C THR A 51 1.07 8.25 14.28
N ILE A 52 1.40 8.06 15.56
CA ILE A 52 0.58 7.30 16.50
C ILE A 52 0.18 8.23 17.64
N SER A 53 -1.13 8.40 17.81
CA SER A 53 -1.73 9.22 18.85
C SER A 53 -2.41 8.31 19.87
N PHE A 54 -2.23 8.64 21.15
CA PHE A 54 -2.85 7.92 22.27
C PHE A 54 -3.77 8.86 23.04
N ASP A 55 -5.02 8.43 23.23
CA ASP A 55 -5.97 9.09 24.13
C ASP A 55 -6.48 8.07 25.16
N VAL A 56 -6.57 8.51 26.41
CA VAL A 56 -6.99 7.66 27.54
C VAL A 56 -8.13 8.35 28.26
N THR A 57 -9.33 7.81 28.11
CA THR A 57 -10.51 8.33 28.81
C THR A 57 -10.71 7.59 30.14
N GLY A 58 -11.07 8.33 31.18
CA GLY A 58 -11.38 7.79 32.51
C GLY A 58 -10.22 7.77 33.50
N LEU A 59 -9.00 8.10 33.07
CA LEU A 59 -7.87 8.37 33.97
C LEU A 59 -7.57 9.87 34.02
N PRO A 60 -7.25 10.44 35.20
CA PRO A 60 -6.78 11.81 35.33
C PRO A 60 -5.29 11.93 34.95
N ILE A 61 -4.89 11.33 33.83
CA ILE A 61 -3.52 11.45 33.31
C ILE A 61 -3.50 12.46 32.15
N PRO A 62 -2.46 13.30 32.05
CA PRO A 62 -2.26 14.14 30.89
C PRO A 62 -2.13 13.30 29.60
N PRO A 63 -2.51 13.85 28.43
CA PRO A 63 -2.28 13.19 27.14
C PRO A 63 -0.80 12.83 26.95
N ILE A 64 -0.54 11.65 26.38
CA ILE A 64 0.83 11.13 26.17
C ILE A 64 1.54 11.85 25.00
N GLY A 65 0.82 12.63 24.21
CA GLY A 65 1.32 13.30 23.01
C GLY A 65 1.48 12.33 21.84
N ASP A 66 1.71 12.88 20.65
CA ASP A 66 1.87 12.09 19.44
C ASP A 66 3.30 11.55 19.30
N ILE A 67 3.40 10.28 18.88
CA ILE A 67 4.67 9.70 18.44
C ILE A 67 4.72 9.82 16.92
N VAL A 68 5.71 10.57 16.43
CA VAL A 68 5.95 10.75 14.99
C VAL A 68 7.25 10.05 14.60
N ALA A 69 7.20 9.24 13.55
CA ALA A 69 8.37 8.63 12.93
C ALA A 69 8.42 8.98 11.44
N THR A 70 9.62 9.19 10.93
CA THR A 70 9.86 9.50 9.52
C THR A 70 10.84 8.51 8.93
N GLY A 71 10.63 8.18 7.65
CA GLY A 71 11.48 7.25 6.91
C GLY A 71 11.53 7.56 5.43
N THR A 72 12.28 6.74 4.71
CA THR A 72 12.36 6.77 3.25
C THR A 72 12.13 5.36 2.73
N ILE A 73 11.37 5.26 1.64
CA ILE A 73 11.19 4.01 0.89
C ILE A 73 11.81 4.23 -0.49
N VAL A 74 12.60 3.26 -0.95
CA VAL A 74 13.11 3.22 -2.32
C VAL A 74 12.64 1.94 -2.98
N ASP A 75 11.83 2.08 -4.03
CA ASP A 75 11.41 0.97 -4.88
C ASP A 75 12.27 0.98 -6.14
N THR A 76 12.81 -0.17 -6.53
CA THR A 76 13.62 -0.32 -7.74
C THR A 76 13.33 -1.65 -8.42
N PHE A 77 13.14 -1.62 -9.74
CA PHE A 77 13.15 -2.84 -10.55
C PHE A 77 14.59 -3.25 -10.85
N ASN A 78 14.96 -4.46 -10.39
CA ASN A 78 16.33 -4.98 -10.45
C ASN A 78 16.39 -6.31 -11.21
N GLY A 79 16.30 -6.21 -12.53
CA GLY A 79 16.37 -7.34 -13.44
C GLY A 79 15.13 -8.22 -13.43
N THR A 80 15.30 -9.42 -13.97
CA THR A 80 14.23 -10.38 -14.17
C THR A 80 14.62 -11.78 -13.70
N GLN A 81 13.60 -12.59 -13.44
CA GLN A 81 13.71 -14.00 -13.10
C GLN A 81 12.65 -14.81 -13.85
N THR A 82 13.07 -15.89 -14.50
CA THR A 82 12.13 -16.84 -15.10
C THR A 82 11.43 -17.66 -14.01
N ILE A 83 10.11 -17.62 -14.02
CA ILE A 83 9.23 -18.45 -13.21
C ILE A 83 8.31 -19.29 -14.12
N SER A 84 7.55 -20.21 -13.55
CA SER A 84 6.67 -21.12 -14.31
C SER A 84 5.63 -20.40 -15.18
N THR A 85 5.27 -19.16 -14.83
CA THR A 85 4.25 -18.36 -15.53
C THR A 85 4.84 -17.35 -16.52
N GLY A 86 6.17 -17.26 -16.64
CA GLY A 86 6.85 -16.33 -17.54
C GLY A 86 8.07 -15.66 -16.92
N GLU A 87 8.46 -14.53 -17.48
CA GLU A 87 9.55 -13.69 -16.97
C GLU A 87 8.97 -12.65 -16.00
N ALA A 88 9.37 -12.70 -14.75
CA ALA A 88 8.96 -11.75 -13.71
C ALA A 88 10.06 -10.74 -13.44
N GLN A 89 9.71 -9.47 -13.26
CA GLN A 89 10.62 -8.45 -12.78
C GLN A 89 10.80 -8.56 -11.27
N ILE A 90 11.99 -8.23 -10.79
CA ILE A 90 12.28 -8.19 -9.36
C ILE A 90 12.06 -6.76 -8.86
N LEU A 91 10.97 -6.52 -8.14
CA LEU A 91 10.73 -5.27 -7.42
C LEU A 91 11.39 -5.35 -6.05
N ARG A 92 12.45 -4.56 -5.85
CA ARG A 92 13.14 -4.39 -4.57
C ARG A 92 12.62 -3.14 -3.88
N GLU A 93 12.16 -3.29 -2.65
CA GLU A 93 11.76 -2.21 -1.75
C GLU A 93 12.79 -2.11 -0.62
N GLU A 94 13.35 -0.91 -0.41
CA GLU A 94 14.25 -0.60 0.70
C GLU A 94 13.62 0.46 1.60
N THR A 95 13.27 0.08 2.83
CA THR A 95 12.70 0.99 3.83
C THR A 95 13.76 1.37 4.84
N THR A 96 14.04 2.65 4.98
CA THR A 96 14.97 3.20 5.97
C THR A 96 14.25 4.08 6.99
N ALA A 97 14.33 3.74 8.27
CA ALA A 97 13.76 4.53 9.37
C ALA A 97 14.67 4.46 10.60
N GLY A 98 14.93 5.60 11.26
CA GLY A 98 15.78 5.64 12.46
C GLY A 98 17.21 5.12 12.24
N GLY A 99 17.74 5.18 11.02
CA GLY A 99 19.06 4.65 10.66
C GLY A 99 19.12 3.14 10.43
N VAL A 100 17.98 2.44 10.47
CA VAL A 100 17.88 1.01 10.14
C VAL A 100 17.24 0.85 8.78
N THR A 101 17.81 -0.01 7.94
CA THR A 101 17.29 -0.33 6.60
C THR A 101 16.82 -1.79 6.55
N ALA A 102 15.62 -2.00 6.04
CA ALA A 102 15.08 -3.32 5.70
C ALA A 102 14.86 -3.41 4.19
N THR A 103 15.08 -4.59 3.62
CA THR A 103 14.92 -4.86 2.19
C THR A 103 13.93 -6.00 1.98
N ILE A 104 13.01 -5.81 1.04
CA ILE A 104 12.05 -6.81 0.59
C ILE A 104 12.14 -6.90 -0.93
N GLU A 105 12.10 -8.12 -1.47
CA GLU A 105 12.08 -8.34 -2.92
C GLU A 105 10.85 -9.16 -3.30
N THR A 106 10.16 -8.70 -4.33
CA THR A 106 8.92 -9.30 -4.83
C THR A 106 9.03 -9.56 -6.33
N LEU A 107 8.58 -10.73 -6.77
CA LEU A 107 8.47 -11.04 -8.20
C LEU A 107 7.18 -10.47 -8.75
N VAL A 108 7.26 -9.62 -9.78
CA VAL A 108 6.12 -8.90 -10.37
C VAL A 108 6.00 -9.22 -11.86
N ILE A 109 4.77 -9.48 -12.31
CA ILE A 109 4.43 -9.51 -13.73
C ILE A 109 3.30 -8.51 -13.96
N ALA A 110 3.48 -7.65 -14.96
CA ALA A 110 2.42 -6.80 -15.48
C ALA A 110 1.96 -7.34 -16.85
N SER A 111 0.67 -7.51 -17.01
CA SER A 111 -0.02 -8.01 -18.22
C SER A 111 -1.29 -7.22 -18.42
N ASP A 112 -1.85 -7.11 -19.63
CA ASP A 112 -2.98 -6.21 -19.95
C ASP A 112 -4.14 -6.13 -18.93
N ASP A 113 -4.40 -7.19 -18.17
CA ASP A 113 -5.43 -7.29 -17.14
C ASP A 113 -5.01 -6.87 -15.73
N GLY A 114 -3.72 -6.71 -15.44
CA GLY A 114 -3.25 -6.26 -14.14
C GLY A 114 -1.75 -6.38 -13.87
N VAL A 115 -1.40 -5.94 -12.67
CA VAL A 115 -0.08 -6.15 -12.07
C VAL A 115 -0.23 -7.20 -10.98
N ARG A 116 0.62 -8.23 -11.00
CA ARG A 116 0.54 -9.37 -10.09
C ARG A 116 1.88 -9.70 -9.45
N THR A 117 1.86 -10.24 -8.23
CA THR A 117 3.04 -10.73 -7.53
C THR A 117 3.09 -12.25 -7.45
N TYR A 118 4.29 -12.83 -7.45
CA TYR A 118 4.56 -14.28 -7.54
C TYR A 118 5.55 -14.75 -6.45
N GLY A 119 5.40 -14.23 -5.23
CA GLY A 119 6.29 -14.52 -4.12
C GLY A 119 7.59 -13.71 -4.18
N THR A 120 8.69 -14.30 -3.72
CA THR A 120 10.01 -13.64 -3.68
C THR A 120 10.98 -14.36 -4.61
N PRO A 121 12.11 -13.73 -5.02
CA PRO A 121 13.12 -14.40 -5.83
C PRO A 121 13.60 -15.74 -5.25
N SER A 122 13.73 -15.79 -3.92
CA SER A 122 14.17 -16.98 -3.17
C SER A 122 13.10 -18.07 -3.02
N ILE A 123 11.82 -17.69 -3.10
CA ILE A 123 10.66 -18.58 -2.93
C ILE A 123 9.58 -18.17 -3.94
N PRO A 124 9.77 -18.45 -5.25
CA PRO A 124 8.79 -18.12 -6.27
C PRO A 124 7.55 -19.00 -6.13
N THR A 125 6.38 -18.45 -6.47
CA THR A 125 5.11 -19.16 -6.42
C THR A 125 4.48 -19.26 -7.80
N THR A 126 3.66 -20.30 -8.02
CA THR A 126 2.81 -20.42 -9.21
C THR A 126 1.49 -19.68 -9.05
N THR A 127 1.09 -19.43 -7.80
CA THR A 127 -0.11 -18.66 -7.46
C THR A 127 0.24 -17.18 -7.39
N SER A 128 -0.54 -16.36 -8.09
CA SER A 128 -0.33 -14.93 -8.19
C SER A 128 -1.28 -14.14 -7.31
N THR A 129 -0.83 -12.98 -6.83
CA THR A 129 -1.69 -11.99 -6.16
C THR A 129 -1.86 -10.75 -7.03
N TYR A 130 -3.07 -10.22 -7.21
CA TYR A 130 -3.22 -8.89 -7.80
C TYR A 130 -2.66 -7.81 -6.88
N LEU A 131 -1.80 -6.96 -7.42
CA LEU A 131 -1.48 -5.67 -6.85
C LEU A 131 -2.50 -4.63 -7.34
N TYR A 132 -2.68 -4.56 -8.66
CA TYR A 132 -3.62 -3.65 -9.33
C TYR A 132 -4.33 -4.36 -10.47
N ALA A 133 -5.64 -4.15 -10.61
CA ALA A 133 -6.40 -4.67 -11.75
C ALA A 133 -6.55 -3.59 -12.84
N PHE A 134 -6.24 -3.96 -14.08
CA PHE A 134 -6.27 -3.07 -15.23
C PHE A 134 -7.29 -3.54 -16.28
N PRO A 135 -7.83 -2.63 -17.11
CA PRO A 135 -7.61 -1.19 -17.06
C PRO A 135 -8.23 -0.55 -15.79
N LEU A 136 -7.66 0.58 -15.35
CA LEU A 136 -8.21 1.36 -14.24
C LEU A 136 -9.45 2.11 -14.72
N GLN A 137 -10.54 1.96 -13.98
CA GLN A 137 -11.80 2.64 -14.22
C GLN A 137 -12.51 2.79 -12.88
N THR A 138 -13.11 3.95 -12.61
CA THR A 138 -13.92 4.20 -11.40
C THR A 138 -14.88 3.04 -11.11
N GLY A 139 -15.03 2.70 -9.84
CA GLY A 139 -15.81 1.58 -9.32
C GLY A 139 -15.23 0.19 -9.59
N LYS A 140 -14.18 0.04 -10.41
CA LYS A 140 -13.59 -1.27 -10.67
C LYS A 140 -13.06 -1.85 -9.37
N THR A 141 -13.44 -3.09 -9.09
CA THR A 141 -13.03 -3.83 -7.91
C THR A 141 -12.16 -5.03 -8.26
N TRP A 142 -11.27 -5.42 -7.34
CA TRP A 142 -10.51 -6.66 -7.39
C TRP A 142 -10.13 -7.12 -5.99
N THR A 143 -9.75 -8.40 -5.88
CA THR A 143 -9.25 -8.97 -4.63
C THR A 143 -7.74 -9.08 -4.67
N ILE A 144 -7.10 -8.45 -3.69
CA ILE A 144 -5.70 -8.64 -3.33
C ILE A 144 -5.67 -9.80 -2.33
N ILE A 145 -4.75 -10.74 -2.52
CA ILE A 145 -4.65 -11.93 -1.67
C ILE A 145 -4.50 -11.51 -0.19
N GLY A 146 -5.25 -12.15 0.71
CA GLY A 146 -5.31 -11.77 2.13
C GLY A 146 -6.48 -10.88 2.51
N SER A 147 -7.62 -10.99 1.81
CA SER A 147 -8.90 -10.28 2.05
C SER A 147 -8.92 -8.78 1.75
N LEU A 148 -7.85 -8.24 1.16
CA LEU A 148 -7.87 -6.84 0.74
C LEU A 148 -8.70 -6.69 -0.54
N GLU A 149 -9.74 -5.86 -0.49
CA GLU A 149 -10.55 -5.48 -1.65
C GLU A 149 -10.04 -4.13 -2.17
N GLY A 150 -9.57 -4.12 -3.41
CA GLY A 150 -9.21 -2.90 -4.13
C GLY A 150 -10.42 -2.36 -4.88
N THR A 151 -10.66 -1.06 -4.80
CA THR A 151 -11.70 -0.34 -5.56
C THR A 151 -11.15 0.96 -6.11
N VAL A 152 -11.31 1.24 -7.41
CA VAL A 152 -11.04 2.57 -7.96
C VAL A 152 -12.14 3.54 -7.49
N VAL A 153 -11.80 4.53 -6.67
CA VAL A 153 -12.79 5.48 -6.10
C VAL A 153 -13.09 6.61 -7.08
N GLY A 154 -12.08 7.03 -7.83
CA GLY A 154 -12.19 8.14 -8.76
C GLY A 154 -10.83 8.67 -9.16
N GLU A 155 -10.82 9.86 -9.73
CA GLU A 155 -9.62 10.54 -10.18
C GLU A 155 -9.44 11.86 -9.42
N GLU A 156 -8.21 12.20 -9.05
CA GLU A 156 -7.88 13.50 -8.46
C GLU A 156 -6.45 13.93 -8.79
N SER A 157 -6.21 15.25 -8.76
CA SER A 157 -4.87 15.81 -8.88
C SER A 157 -4.16 15.75 -7.54
N VAL A 158 -2.96 15.18 -7.51
CA VAL A 158 -2.13 15.04 -6.30
C VAL A 158 -0.83 15.79 -6.49
N THR A 159 -0.54 16.70 -5.56
CA THR A 159 0.75 17.42 -5.50
C THR A 159 1.60 16.87 -4.35
N VAL A 160 2.83 16.50 -4.66
CA VAL A 160 3.87 15.99 -3.75
C VAL A 160 5.20 16.65 -4.10
N THR A 161 6.26 16.37 -3.34
CA THR A 161 7.62 16.87 -3.62
C THR A 161 8.09 16.53 -5.04
N GLY A 162 7.77 15.34 -5.54
CA GLY A 162 8.12 14.90 -6.90
C GLY A 162 7.31 15.53 -8.03
N GLY A 163 6.31 16.38 -7.73
CA GLY A 163 5.51 17.09 -8.72
C GLY A 163 4.00 16.95 -8.53
N THR A 164 3.24 17.38 -9.53
CA THR A 164 1.77 17.28 -9.58
C THR A 164 1.35 16.25 -10.64
N PHE A 165 0.47 15.32 -10.26
CA PHE A 165 0.07 14.20 -11.10
C PHE A 165 -1.46 14.08 -11.15
N GLN A 166 -1.99 13.69 -12.30
CA GLN A 166 -3.36 13.21 -12.42
C GLN A 166 -3.40 11.74 -12.02
N CYS A 167 -4.12 11.41 -10.96
CA CYS A 167 -4.08 10.09 -10.34
C CYS A 167 -5.45 9.42 -10.32
N PHE A 168 -5.46 8.09 -10.50
CA PHE A 168 -6.55 7.27 -9.96
C PHE A 168 -6.34 7.07 -8.46
N LYS A 169 -7.38 7.33 -7.67
CA LYS A 169 -7.42 7.02 -6.25
C LYS A 169 -8.03 5.63 -6.06
N LEU A 170 -7.28 4.74 -5.44
CA LEU A 170 -7.67 3.37 -5.13
C LEU A 170 -7.92 3.24 -3.63
N SER A 171 -9.08 2.72 -3.24
CA SER A 171 -9.36 2.29 -1.87
C SER A 171 -8.96 0.84 -1.71
N LEU A 172 -8.19 0.53 -0.67
CA LEU A 172 -7.84 -0.82 -0.27
C LEU A 172 -8.51 -1.09 1.08
N ARG A 173 -9.39 -2.09 1.12
CA ARG A 173 -10.20 -2.40 2.29
C ARG A 173 -9.88 -3.79 2.81
N SER A 174 -9.62 -3.97 4.10
CA SER A 174 -9.44 -5.30 4.69
C SER A 174 -10.57 -5.55 5.69
N PRO A 175 -11.42 -6.57 5.48
CA PRO A 175 -12.44 -6.97 6.44
C PRO A 175 -11.85 -7.24 7.83
N THR A 176 -10.65 -7.82 7.90
CA THR A 176 -9.95 -8.04 9.17
C THR A 176 -9.65 -6.71 9.87
N PHE A 177 -9.07 -5.74 9.16
CA PHE A 177 -8.80 -4.43 9.75
C PHE A 177 -10.07 -3.63 10.06
N ASP A 178 -11.13 -3.76 9.26
CA ASP A 178 -12.41 -3.11 9.54
C ASP A 178 -13.03 -3.59 10.87
N THR A 179 -12.76 -4.83 11.29
CA THR A 179 -13.22 -5.33 12.59
C THR A 179 -12.36 -4.85 13.76
N LEU A 180 -11.08 -4.60 13.53
CA LEU A 180 -10.14 -4.18 14.56
C LEU A 180 -10.15 -2.66 14.73
N TYR A 181 -10.18 -1.93 13.63
CA TYR A 181 -10.04 -0.48 13.59
C TYR A 181 -11.36 0.17 13.16
N SER A 182 -11.84 1.09 13.98
CA SER A 182 -12.83 2.07 13.55
C SER A 182 -12.21 3.05 12.55
N ASN A 183 -12.99 3.45 11.54
CA ASN A 183 -12.58 4.41 10.51
C ASN A 183 -11.27 4.03 9.79
N TYR A 184 -11.03 2.73 9.60
CA TYR A 184 -9.89 2.28 8.82
C TYR A 184 -10.02 2.75 7.38
N THR A 185 -8.99 3.42 6.87
CA THR A 185 -8.86 3.77 5.46
C THR A 185 -7.47 3.42 4.99
N TYR A 186 -7.38 2.91 3.76
CA TYR A 186 -6.11 2.76 3.06
C TYR A 186 -6.31 3.14 1.61
N TYR A 187 -5.60 4.18 1.16
CA TYR A 187 -5.66 4.69 -0.19
C TYR A 187 -4.30 4.64 -0.88
N VAL A 188 -4.33 4.36 -2.18
CA VAL A 188 -3.19 4.44 -3.09
C VAL A 188 -3.54 5.36 -4.25
N TRP A 189 -2.63 6.24 -4.64
CA TRP A 189 -2.79 7.11 -5.80
C TRP A 189 -1.84 6.68 -6.90
N LEU A 190 -2.38 6.13 -7.99
CA LEU A 190 -1.61 5.80 -9.19
C LEU A 190 -1.65 6.96 -10.16
N GLY A 191 -0.50 7.61 -10.35
CA GLY A 191 -0.32 8.75 -11.24
C GLY A 191 0.11 8.33 -12.65
N LYS A 192 -0.45 8.99 -13.65
CA LYS A 192 -0.04 8.80 -15.04
C LYS A 192 1.45 9.11 -15.20
N ASN A 193 2.17 8.22 -15.90
CA ASN A 193 3.62 8.23 -16.11
C ASN A 193 4.42 8.34 -14.81
N ALA A 194 3.86 7.91 -13.68
CA ALA A 194 4.49 8.04 -12.38
C ALA A 194 4.42 6.76 -11.55
N GLY A 195 3.47 5.86 -11.78
CA GLY A 195 3.26 4.74 -10.87
C GLY A 195 2.59 5.21 -9.58
N VAL A 196 3.00 4.68 -8.43
CA VAL A 196 2.48 5.15 -7.13
C VAL A 196 3.02 6.55 -6.85
N VAL A 197 2.12 7.50 -6.57
CA VAL A 197 2.46 8.89 -6.22
C VAL A 197 2.33 9.12 -4.72
N LYS A 198 1.34 8.48 -4.11
CA LYS A 198 1.02 8.62 -2.69
C LYS A 198 0.37 7.34 -2.18
N THR A 199 0.63 7.03 -0.92
CA THR A 199 -0.18 6.12 -0.13
C THR A 199 -0.60 6.81 1.17
N ALA A 200 -1.77 6.48 1.69
CA ALA A 200 -2.24 6.99 2.97
C ALA A 200 -3.07 5.93 3.68
N LEU A 201 -2.72 5.64 4.92
CA LEU A 201 -3.42 4.73 5.80
C LEU A 201 -3.80 5.49 7.07
N SER A 202 -5.01 5.24 7.57
CA SER A 202 -5.43 5.71 8.89
C SER A 202 -6.35 4.70 9.55
N GLY A 203 -6.37 4.65 10.87
CA GLY A 203 -7.34 3.84 11.61
C GLY A 203 -7.29 4.12 13.10
N THR A 204 -8.38 3.84 13.80
CA THR A 204 -8.47 3.99 15.26
C THR A 204 -8.84 2.69 15.93
N TYR A 205 -7.95 2.20 16.80
CA TYR A 205 -8.11 1.01 17.61
C TYR A 205 -8.49 1.42 19.04
N THR A 206 -9.55 0.81 19.58
CA THR A 206 -9.99 1.08 20.96
C THR A 206 -9.92 -0.19 21.78
N THR A 207 -9.26 -0.10 22.94
CA THR A 207 -9.25 -1.18 23.94
C THR A 207 -9.74 -0.67 25.27
N SER A 208 -10.42 -1.53 26.02
CA SER A 208 -10.89 -1.21 27.35
C SER A 208 -10.24 -2.14 28.38
N TYR A 209 -9.78 -1.56 29.48
CA TYR A 209 -9.20 -2.30 30.59
C TYR A 209 -9.64 -1.67 31.91
N SER A 210 -10.27 -2.46 32.79
CA SER A 210 -10.63 -2.05 34.16
C SER A 210 -11.40 -0.72 34.28
N GLY A 211 -12.32 -0.45 33.34
CA GLY A 211 -13.13 0.78 33.34
C GLY A 211 -12.50 1.97 32.61
N TYR A 212 -11.31 1.80 32.04
CA TYR A 212 -10.62 2.79 31.21
C TYR A 212 -10.67 2.39 29.75
N SER A 213 -10.66 3.37 28.84
CA SER A 213 -10.52 3.13 27.41
C SER A 213 -9.25 3.80 26.88
N LEU A 214 -8.41 3.02 26.21
CA LEU A 214 -7.27 3.47 25.44
C LEU A 214 -7.67 3.50 23.97
N ILE A 215 -7.60 4.68 23.39
CA ILE A 215 -7.84 4.95 21.98
C ILE A 215 -6.48 5.18 21.34
N THR A 216 -6.16 4.39 20.32
CA THR A 216 -4.93 4.50 19.54
C THR A 216 -5.30 4.86 18.10
N THR A 217 -4.89 6.04 17.64
CA THR A 217 -5.06 6.45 16.25
C THR A 217 -3.72 6.31 15.54
N VAL A 218 -3.72 5.61 14.41
CA VAL A 218 -2.55 5.44 13.56
C VAL A 218 -2.80 6.18 12.25
N SER A 219 -1.80 6.90 11.77
CA SER A 219 -1.74 7.44 10.41
C SER A 219 -0.37 7.15 9.80
N LEU A 220 -0.35 6.76 8.54
CA LEU A 220 0.86 6.57 7.76
C LEU A 220 0.65 7.18 6.38
N VAL A 221 1.60 7.97 5.92
CA VAL A 221 1.58 8.58 4.59
C VAL A 221 2.95 8.39 3.95
N SER A 222 2.97 7.86 2.73
CA SER A 222 4.16 7.88 1.87
C SER A 222 3.88 8.76 0.65
N GLN A 223 4.82 9.60 0.26
CA GLN A 223 4.70 10.52 -0.88
C GLN A 223 5.94 10.48 -1.75
N LEU A 224 5.74 10.49 -3.07
CA LEU A 224 6.81 10.48 -4.05
C LEU A 224 7.67 11.75 -3.93
N ILE A 225 8.97 11.55 -3.75
CA ILE A 225 10.01 12.59 -3.74
C ILE A 225 10.64 12.69 -5.13
N SER A 226 11.02 11.57 -5.71
CA SER A 226 11.70 11.50 -7.01
C SER A 226 11.46 10.15 -7.67
N LYS A 227 11.67 10.10 -8.98
CA LYS A 227 11.61 8.89 -9.81
C LYS A 227 12.66 8.94 -10.91
N THR A 228 13.13 7.78 -11.36
CA THR A 228 14.09 7.63 -12.45
C THR A 228 13.53 6.66 -13.47
N PHE A 229 13.41 7.10 -14.73
CA PHE A 229 13.01 6.32 -15.91
C PHE A 229 13.99 6.60 -17.05
#